data_AF-A0A9P0QS33-F1
#
_entry.id   AF-A0A9P0QS33-F1
#
_cell.length_a   1.000
_cell.length_b   1.000
_cell.length_c   1.000
_cell.angle_alpha   90.00
_cell.angle_beta   90.00
_cell.angle_gamma   90.00
#
_symmetry.space_group_name_H-M   'P 1'
#
loop_
_entity.id
_entity.type
_entity.pdbx_description
1 polymer ?
#
loop_
_entity_poly.entity_id
_entity_poly.type
_entity_poly.pdbx_seq_one_letter_code
_entity_poly.pdbx_strand_id
1 'polypeptide(L)'
;MDSSTVLFIVTLIVAFVFMRWLVSPVPQAITDNDVPSLSQSNRNSRANASGSRRDPRAVTDSMIEVVQSIGPQLTPGQIRMDLERSGSVQATIDRYLEMGSLPVPPNERAAPVSVTNTSAISASEKAEPENLIEKFGLNDKVNDTNGEEIGNKWGTSKQERSSLLTKRREEMILKARKRLESQLKNEVDMPLR
;
A
#
# COMPACT_ATOMS: atom_id res chain seq x y z
N MET A 1 52.50 -5.10 -29.03
CA MET A 1 51.39 -4.20 -28.63
C MET A 1 51.91 -3.40 -27.46
N ASP A 2 51.97 -2.09 -27.60
CA ASP A 2 52.51 -1.23 -26.56
C ASP A 2 51.53 -1.17 -25.38
N SER A 3 52.04 -1.10 -24.16
CA SER A 3 51.23 -1.06 -22.94
C SER A 3 50.21 0.08 -22.96
N SER A 4 50.53 1.19 -23.64
CA SER A 4 49.63 2.32 -23.87
C SER A 4 48.43 1.97 -24.75
N THR A 5 48.62 1.13 -25.78
CA THR A 5 47.53 0.66 -26.64
C THR A 5 46.59 -0.27 -25.88
N VAL A 6 47.13 -1.14 -25.02
CA VAL A 6 46.33 -2.03 -24.18
C VAL A 6 45.49 -1.25 -23.17
N LEU A 7 46.07 -0.25 -22.51
CA LEU A 7 45.33 0.63 -21.58
C LEU A 7 44.20 1.39 -22.28
N PHE A 8 44.42 1.90 -23.49
CA PHE A 8 43.39 2.64 -24.25
C PHE A 8 42.21 1.74 -24.66
N ILE A 9 42.47 0.47 -24.98
CA ILE A 9 41.41 -0.50 -25.34
C ILE A 9 40.61 -0.90 -24.10
N VAL A 10 41.28 -1.14 -22.96
CA VAL A 10 40.62 -1.52 -21.70
C VAL A 10 39.72 -0.39 -21.18
N THR A 11 40.18 0.87 -21.24
CA THR A 11 39.35 2.02 -20.82
C THR A 11 38.12 2.19 -21.69
N LEU A 12 38.23 1.98 -23.01
CA LEU A 12 37.07 2.00 -23.92
C LEU A 12 36.05 0.92 -23.61
N ILE A 13 36.50 -0.31 -23.28
CA ILE A 13 35.60 -1.41 -22.92
C ILE A 13 34.86 -1.11 -21.61
N VAL A 14 35.57 -0.61 -20.59
CA VAL A 14 34.96 -0.23 -19.31
C VAL A 14 33.96 0.92 -19.49
N ALA A 15 34.33 1.96 -20.26
CA ALA A 15 33.43 3.07 -20.57
C ALA A 15 32.18 2.61 -21.35
N PHE A 16 32.34 1.69 -22.30
CA PHE A 16 31.24 1.11 -23.07
C PHE A 16 30.30 0.30 -22.17
N VAL A 17 30.82 -0.52 -21.25
CA VAL A 17 29.99 -1.26 -20.29
C VAL A 17 29.26 -0.29 -19.35
N PHE A 18 29.92 0.77 -18.89
CA PHE A 18 29.30 1.80 -18.05
C PHE A 18 28.19 2.56 -18.79
N MET A 19 28.41 2.90 -20.07
CA MET A 19 27.40 3.57 -20.92
C MET A 19 26.26 2.62 -21.28
N ARG A 20 26.56 1.36 -21.57
CA ARG A 20 25.57 0.30 -21.81
C ARG A 20 24.73 0.01 -20.57
N TRP A 21 25.31 0.18 -19.39
CA TRP A 21 24.62 0.07 -18.10
C TRP A 21 23.80 1.32 -17.77
N LEU A 22 24.27 2.52 -18.16
CA LEU A 22 23.54 3.78 -18.01
C LEU A 22 22.37 3.91 -19.00
N VAL A 23 22.41 3.20 -20.13
CA VAL A 23 21.36 3.16 -21.16
C VAL A 23 20.63 1.81 -21.12
N SER A 24 19.94 1.54 -20.01
CA SER A 24 18.84 0.56 -20.01
C SER A 24 17.73 1.03 -20.97
N PRO A 25 17.06 0.10 -21.69
CA PRO A 25 16.27 0.40 -22.87
C PRO A 25 15.00 1.19 -22.54
N VAL A 26 14.80 2.30 -23.25
CA VAL A 26 13.47 2.91 -23.42
C VAL A 26 12.60 1.87 -24.15
N PRO A 27 11.45 1.44 -23.59
CA PRO A 27 10.50 0.64 -24.35
C PRO A 27 10.00 1.51 -25.50
N GLN A 28 10.35 1.12 -26.72
CA GLN A 28 9.75 1.64 -27.94
C GLN A 28 8.27 1.24 -27.92
N ALA A 29 7.38 2.18 -27.64
CA ALA A 29 6.00 2.08 -28.08
C ALA A 29 6.03 2.23 -29.61
N ILE A 30 5.91 1.12 -30.34
CA ILE A 30 5.69 1.16 -31.78
C ILE A 30 4.20 1.02 -32.02
N THR A 31 3.75 2.00 -32.78
CA THR A 31 2.42 2.40 -33.22
C THR A 31 1.78 1.43 -34.20
N ASP A 32 0.46 1.56 -34.28
CA ASP A 32 -0.48 0.96 -35.23
C ASP A 32 -0.05 0.99 -36.71
N ASN A 33 -0.19 -0.14 -37.43
CA ASN A 33 -1.21 -0.35 -38.49
C ASN A 33 -0.92 -1.59 -39.37
N ASP A 34 -2.03 -2.25 -39.75
CA ASP A 34 -2.26 -3.15 -40.90
C ASP A 34 -1.74 -4.61 -40.93
N VAL A 35 -2.60 -5.56 -40.51
CA VAL A 35 -3.30 -6.50 -41.42
C VAL A 35 -4.44 -7.27 -40.71
N PRO A 36 -5.67 -7.31 -41.27
CA PRO A 36 -6.76 -8.11 -40.72
C PRO A 36 -6.65 -9.56 -41.22
N SER A 37 -6.47 -10.52 -40.33
CA SER A 37 -6.80 -11.92 -40.64
C SER A 37 -7.80 -12.46 -39.61
N LEU A 38 -8.95 -12.82 -40.15
CA LEU A 38 -10.14 -13.28 -39.47
C LEU A 38 -9.87 -14.68 -38.90
N SER A 39 -9.77 -14.81 -37.58
CA SER A 39 -9.89 -16.10 -36.89
C SER A 39 -10.44 -15.88 -35.49
N GLN A 40 -11.76 -15.90 -35.49
CA GLN A 40 -12.67 -15.95 -34.36
C GLN A 40 -12.32 -17.16 -33.48
N SER A 41 -11.67 -16.91 -32.33
CA SER A 41 -11.79 -17.83 -31.19
C SER A 41 -11.84 -17.04 -29.90
N ASN A 42 -13.08 -16.93 -29.43
CA ASN A 42 -13.50 -16.40 -28.16
C ASN A 42 -12.82 -17.18 -27.02
N ARG A 43 -11.83 -16.58 -26.36
CA ARG A 43 -11.39 -16.98 -25.02
C ARG A 43 -11.26 -15.73 -24.17
N ASN A 44 -12.36 -15.43 -23.49
CA ASN A 44 -12.46 -14.50 -22.38
C ASN A 44 -11.29 -14.69 -21.40
N SER A 45 -10.20 -13.98 -21.64
CA SER A 45 -9.15 -13.75 -20.65
C SER A 45 -9.52 -12.48 -19.90
N ARG A 46 -10.68 -12.51 -19.22
CA ARG A 46 -10.92 -11.67 -18.04
C ARG A 46 -10.08 -12.25 -16.91
N ALA A 47 -8.76 -12.13 -17.06
CA ALA A 47 -7.85 -12.34 -15.96
C ALA A 47 -8.02 -11.12 -15.06
N ASN A 48 -8.73 -11.33 -13.96
CA ASN A 48 -8.77 -10.47 -12.78
C ASN A 48 -7.48 -9.66 -12.63
N ALA A 49 -7.53 -8.37 -12.94
CA ALA A 49 -6.68 -7.38 -12.31
C ALA A 49 -7.17 -7.18 -10.85
N SER A 50 -7.24 -8.27 -10.08
CA SER A 50 -7.32 -8.18 -8.62
C SER A 50 -5.92 -7.80 -8.16
N GLY A 51 -5.81 -6.62 -7.55
CA GLY A 51 -4.57 -5.92 -7.27
C GLY A 51 -3.41 -6.83 -6.91
N SER A 52 -2.25 -6.53 -7.50
CA SER A 52 -0.94 -7.04 -7.10
C SER A 52 -0.90 -7.10 -5.57
N ARG A 53 -1.16 -8.31 -5.04
CA ARG A 53 -0.89 -8.65 -3.65
C ARG A 53 0.62 -8.52 -3.60
N ARG A 54 1.11 -7.43 -3.03
CA ARG A 54 2.53 -7.25 -2.79
C ARG A 54 2.96 -8.49 -2.04
N ASP A 55 3.70 -9.37 -2.69
CA ASP A 55 4.26 -10.52 -2.03
C ASP A 55 5.10 -9.95 -0.88
N PRO A 56 4.77 -10.29 0.38
CA PRO A 56 5.58 -9.84 1.50
C PRO A 56 6.99 -10.32 1.23
N ARG A 57 7.95 -9.38 1.15
CA ARG A 57 9.35 -9.72 0.93
C ARG A 57 9.76 -10.69 2.05
N ALA A 58 10.35 -11.81 1.67
CA ALA A 58 10.84 -12.78 2.64
C ALA A 58 11.92 -12.12 3.50
N VAL A 59 11.65 -11.99 4.79
CA VAL A 59 12.61 -11.51 5.78
C VAL A 59 13.39 -12.71 6.29
N THR A 60 14.72 -12.61 6.30
CA THR A 60 15.60 -13.65 6.85
C THR A 60 15.88 -13.40 8.33
N ASP A 61 16.10 -14.47 9.09
CA ASP A 61 16.40 -14.37 10.51
C ASP A 61 17.71 -13.58 10.79
N SER A 62 18.66 -13.64 9.87
CA SER A 62 19.89 -12.84 9.92
C SER A 62 19.62 -11.32 9.88
N MET A 63 18.62 -10.88 9.10
CA MET A 63 18.25 -9.46 9.06
C MET A 63 17.67 -9.02 10.40
N ILE A 64 16.92 -9.90 11.06
CA ILE A 64 16.33 -9.64 12.38
C ILE A 64 17.43 -9.55 13.44
N GLU A 65 18.38 -10.47 13.43
CA GLU A 65 19.51 -10.52 14.39
C GLU A 65 20.36 -9.25 14.35
N VAL A 66 20.67 -8.74 13.15
CA VAL A 66 21.43 -7.49 12.98
C VAL A 66 20.69 -6.31 13.61
N VAL A 67 19.39 -6.17 13.37
CA VAL A 67 18.58 -5.10 13.98
C VAL A 67 18.49 -5.29 15.50
N GLN A 68 18.33 -6.52 15.98
CA GLN A 68 18.26 -6.85 17.40
C GLN A 68 19.55 -6.46 18.15
N SER A 69 20.71 -6.57 17.51
CA SER A 69 21.99 -6.18 18.10
C SER A 69 22.08 -4.67 18.41
N ILE A 70 21.35 -3.84 17.64
CA ILE A 70 21.30 -2.37 17.81
C ILE A 70 20.13 -1.96 18.70
N GLY A 71 18.99 -2.64 18.59
CA GLY A 71 17.79 -2.40 19.38
C GLY A 71 17.41 -3.60 20.22
N PRO A 72 18.12 -3.90 21.32
CA PRO A 72 17.86 -5.08 22.15
C PRO A 72 16.48 -5.09 22.81
N GLN A 73 15.83 -3.93 22.93
CA GLN A 73 14.47 -3.80 23.46
C GLN A 73 13.36 -4.08 22.43
N LEU A 74 13.70 -4.21 21.15
CA LEU A 74 12.73 -4.50 20.09
C LEU A 74 12.35 -5.98 20.11
N THR A 75 11.10 -6.30 19.78
CA THR A 75 10.68 -7.69 19.61
C THR A 75 11.01 -8.18 18.20
N PRO A 76 11.32 -9.48 18.00
CA PRO A 76 11.53 -10.04 16.67
C PRO A 76 10.35 -9.81 15.72
N GLY A 77 9.11 -9.81 16.23
CA GLY A 77 7.91 -9.54 15.44
C GLY A 77 7.80 -8.09 14.96
N GLN A 78 8.16 -7.12 15.80
CA GLN A 78 8.25 -5.70 15.41
C GLN A 78 9.27 -5.48 14.30
N ILE A 79 10.47 -6.07 14.48
CA ILE A 79 11.56 -5.97 13.51
C ILE A 79 11.13 -6.60 12.19
N ARG A 80 10.55 -7.81 12.23
CA ARG A 80 10.08 -8.51 11.02
C ARG A 80 9.06 -7.70 10.26
N MET A 81 8.04 -7.17 10.94
CA MET A 81 7.01 -6.36 10.28
C MET A 81 7.59 -5.09 9.66
N ASP A 82 8.51 -4.40 10.35
CA ASP A 82 9.13 -3.21 9.78
C ASP A 82 10.06 -3.56 8.61
N LEU A 83 10.79 -4.68 8.67
CA LEU A 83 11.61 -5.18 7.55
C LEU A 83 10.77 -5.58 6.34
N GLU A 84 9.59 -6.19 6.54
CA GLU A 84 8.64 -6.49 5.46
C GLU A 84 8.13 -5.20 4.79
N ARG A 85 8.08 -4.09 5.54
CA ARG A 85 7.62 -2.77 5.06
C ARG A 85 8.75 -1.94 4.42
N SER A 86 9.89 -1.85 5.09
CA SER A 86 11.05 -1.04 4.70
C SER A 86 11.86 -1.71 3.60
N GLY A 87 11.89 -3.04 3.59
CA GLY A 87 12.65 -3.87 2.65
C GLY A 87 14.17 -3.83 2.86
N SER A 88 14.67 -3.15 3.90
CA SER A 88 16.10 -3.13 4.21
C SER A 88 16.38 -2.96 5.70
N VAL A 89 17.45 -3.59 6.16
CA VAL A 89 17.94 -3.50 7.54
C VAL A 89 18.30 -2.07 7.91
N GLN A 90 19.01 -1.38 7.01
CA GLN A 90 19.44 0.01 7.23
C GLN A 90 18.25 0.95 7.47
N ALA A 91 17.21 0.87 6.62
CA ALA A 91 16.04 1.74 6.76
C ALA A 91 15.25 1.47 8.05
N THR A 92 15.25 0.22 8.54
CA THR A 92 14.64 -0.14 9.81
C THR A 92 15.46 0.36 11.00
N ILE A 93 16.79 0.32 10.92
CA ILE A 93 17.69 0.89 11.95
C ILE A 93 17.52 2.40 12.00
N ASP A 94 17.58 3.10 10.86
CA ASP A 94 17.44 4.55 10.80
C ASP A 94 16.10 4.99 11.41
N ARG A 95 15.01 4.31 11.06
CA ARG A 95 13.67 4.56 11.63
C ARG A 95 13.62 4.34 13.14
N TYR A 96 14.25 3.26 13.62
CA TYR A 96 14.33 2.98 15.05
C TYR A 96 15.15 4.05 15.78
N LEU A 97 16.23 4.55 15.20
CA LEU A 97 17.03 5.65 15.78
C LEU A 97 16.27 6.98 15.75
N GLU A 98 15.44 7.24 14.74
CA GLU A 98 14.60 8.45 14.64
C GLU A 98 13.42 8.44 15.63
N MET A 99 12.71 7.32 15.74
CA MET A 99 11.46 7.21 16.50
C MET A 99 11.62 6.58 17.89
N GLY A 100 12.77 5.96 18.17
CA GLY A 100 13.04 5.19 19.38
C GLY A 100 12.28 3.86 19.50
N SER A 101 11.38 3.54 18.56
CA SER A 101 10.58 2.31 18.56
C SER A 101 10.07 1.95 17.16
N LEU A 102 9.69 0.68 16.97
CA LEU A 102 9.09 0.17 15.74
C LEU A 102 7.58 -0.10 15.91
N PRO A 103 6.78 -0.05 14.84
CA PRO A 103 5.36 -0.37 14.91
C PRO A 103 5.13 -1.79 15.43
N VAL A 104 4.13 -1.96 16.31
CA VAL A 104 3.78 -3.25 16.92
C VAL A 104 2.86 -4.04 15.99
N PRO A 105 3.15 -5.31 15.68
CA PRO A 105 2.31 -6.08 14.78
C PRO A 105 0.99 -6.47 15.47
N PRO A 106 -0.15 -6.48 14.75
CA PRO A 106 -1.49 -6.61 15.32
C PRO A 106 -1.76 -7.96 16.02
N ASN A 107 -0.92 -8.96 15.77
CA ASN A 107 -0.96 -10.29 16.37
C ASN A 107 -0.09 -10.41 17.64
N GLU A 108 0.86 -9.49 17.88
CA GLU A 108 1.60 -9.40 19.14
C GLU A 108 0.92 -8.35 20.03
N ARG A 109 -0.16 -8.76 20.71
CA ARG A 109 -0.65 -8.02 21.87
C ARG A 109 0.51 -7.97 22.87
N ALA A 110 1.10 -6.80 23.06
CA ALA A 110 2.27 -6.57 23.88
C ALA A 110 2.15 -7.29 25.23
N ALA A 111 3.05 -8.24 25.50
CA ALA A 111 3.25 -8.70 26.86
C ALA A 111 3.74 -7.48 27.65
N PRO A 112 3.10 -7.11 28.78
CA PRO A 112 3.47 -5.92 29.53
C PRO A 112 4.84 -6.17 30.17
N VAL A 113 5.90 -5.65 29.55
CA VAL A 113 7.13 -5.37 30.26
C VAL A 113 6.86 -4.14 31.12
N SER A 114 6.91 -4.33 32.44
CA SER A 114 6.66 -3.31 33.45
C SER A 114 7.64 -2.16 33.30
N VAL A 115 7.24 -1.13 32.58
CA VAL A 115 7.76 0.23 32.74
C VAL A 115 6.59 1.12 33.09
N THR A 116 6.56 1.54 34.35
CA THR A 116 5.71 2.61 34.87
C THR A 116 5.78 3.78 33.90
N ASN A 117 4.71 4.01 33.15
CA ASN A 117 4.34 5.34 32.66
C ASN A 117 2.84 5.33 32.32
N THR A 118 2.14 6.21 33.03
CA THR A 118 0.73 6.53 32.95
C THR A 118 0.35 6.93 31.52
N SER A 119 -0.49 6.12 30.88
CA SER A 119 -1.47 6.57 29.89
C SER A 119 -2.53 5.50 29.76
N ALA A 120 -3.63 5.72 30.47
CA ALA A 120 -4.84 4.91 30.34
C ALA A 120 -5.35 4.98 28.90
N ILE A 121 -5.41 3.84 28.23
CA ILE A 121 -6.32 3.66 27.10
C ILE A 121 -7.34 2.66 27.57
N SER A 122 -8.47 3.23 27.98
CA SER A 122 -9.68 2.55 28.40
C SER A 122 -10.09 1.53 27.34
N ALA A 123 -10.06 0.27 27.73
CA ALA A 123 -10.97 -0.71 27.18
C ALA A 123 -12.39 -0.30 27.64
N SER A 124 -13.20 0.17 26.69
CA SER A 124 -14.65 0.36 26.86
C SER A 124 -15.28 -0.46 25.74
N GLU A 125 -15.62 -1.72 26.02
CA GLU A 125 -17.01 -2.10 26.32
C GLU A 125 -17.97 -1.70 25.19
N LYS A 126 -18.26 -2.68 24.33
CA LYS A 126 -19.55 -2.95 23.69
C LYS A 126 -20.49 -1.72 23.56
N ALA A 127 -20.14 -0.77 22.72
CA ALA A 127 -21.11 0.17 22.17
C ALA A 127 -21.81 -0.50 20.99
N GLU A 128 -23.10 -0.18 20.79
CA GLU A 128 -23.85 -0.44 19.55
C GLU A 128 -22.99 -0.24 18.31
N PRO A 129 -23.27 -0.91 17.17
CA PRO A 129 -22.53 -0.65 15.94
C PRO A 129 -22.64 0.84 15.61
N GLU A 130 -21.59 1.60 15.93
CA GLU A 130 -21.53 3.04 15.74
C GLU A 130 -21.82 3.31 14.28
N ASN A 131 -23.00 3.88 13.98
CA ASN A 131 -23.40 4.15 12.61
C ASN A 131 -22.33 5.07 12.01
N LEU A 132 -21.70 4.64 10.92
CA LEU A 132 -20.67 5.44 10.22
C LEU A 132 -21.21 6.83 9.83
N ILE A 133 -22.53 6.97 9.66
CA ILE A 133 -23.17 8.26 9.40
C ILE A 133 -23.03 9.21 10.59
N GLU A 134 -23.31 8.74 11.80
CA GLU A 134 -23.23 9.56 13.02
C GLU A 134 -21.78 9.89 13.38
N LYS A 135 -20.90 8.89 13.25
CA LYS A 135 -19.45 9.05 13.48
C LYS A 135 -18.82 10.17 12.66
N PHE A 136 -19.28 10.32 11.42
CA PHE A 136 -18.73 11.30 10.47
C PHE A 136 -19.68 12.50 10.26
N GLY A 137 -20.76 12.64 11.05
CA GLY A 137 -21.68 13.77 10.94
C GLY A 137 -22.36 13.90 9.58
N LEU A 138 -22.69 12.77 8.93
CA LEU A 138 -23.19 12.70 7.56
C LEU A 138 -24.71 12.83 7.44
N ASN A 139 -25.44 13.04 8.54
CA ASN A 139 -26.91 13.01 8.58
C ASN A 139 -27.56 13.94 7.54
N ASP A 140 -27.03 15.14 7.35
CA ASP A 140 -27.57 16.11 6.39
C ASP A 140 -27.31 15.70 4.93
N LYS A 141 -26.13 15.12 4.66
CA LYS A 141 -25.73 14.62 3.33
C LYS A 141 -26.44 13.35 2.89
N VAL A 142 -27.00 12.56 3.83
CA VAL A 142 -27.79 11.37 3.49
C VAL A 142 -29.08 11.76 2.77
N ASN A 143 -29.66 12.91 3.12
CA ASN A 143 -30.90 13.40 2.50
C ASN A 143 -30.64 14.07 1.14
N ASP A 144 -29.40 14.45 0.87
CA ASP A 144 -29.01 15.14 -0.36
C ASP A 144 -28.56 14.12 -1.42
N THR A 145 -29.45 13.83 -2.37
CA THR A 145 -29.22 12.79 -3.40
C THR A 145 -28.27 13.23 -4.52
N ASN A 146 -27.80 14.48 -4.50
CA ASN A 146 -26.88 15.03 -5.48
C ASN A 146 -25.43 14.71 -5.09
N GLY A 147 -25.02 13.48 -5.37
CA GLY A 147 -23.64 13.03 -5.17
C GLY A 147 -22.70 13.69 -6.18
N GLU A 148 -21.92 14.66 -5.72
CA GLU A 148 -20.84 15.25 -6.51
C GLU A 148 -19.76 14.19 -6.76
N GLU A 149 -19.45 13.89 -8.03
CA GLU A 149 -18.43 12.88 -8.34
C GLU A 149 -17.03 13.44 -8.16
N ILE A 150 -16.37 13.10 -7.05
CA ILE A 150 -14.97 13.49 -6.86
C ILE A 150 -14.08 12.63 -7.76
N GLY A 151 -13.62 13.23 -8.85
CA GLY A 151 -12.68 12.64 -9.79
C GLY A 151 -11.38 12.18 -9.12
N ASN A 152 -10.65 11.27 -9.77
CA ASN A 152 -9.42 10.65 -9.24
C ASN A 152 -8.19 11.59 -9.16
N LYS A 153 -8.40 12.91 -9.08
CA LYS A 153 -7.33 13.91 -8.97
C LYS A 153 -6.87 14.02 -7.52
N TRP A 154 -5.57 14.00 -7.34
CA TRP A 154 -4.94 14.21 -6.05
C TRP A 154 -4.65 15.69 -5.83
N GLY A 155 -4.92 16.20 -4.63
CA GLY A 155 -4.58 17.59 -4.29
C GLY A 155 -3.08 17.84 -4.41
N THR A 156 -2.71 19.02 -4.91
CA THR A 156 -1.30 19.45 -5.04
C THR A 156 -0.72 19.88 -3.70
N SER A 157 -1.56 20.37 -2.78
CA SER A 157 -1.17 20.70 -1.40
C SER A 157 -1.62 19.62 -0.39
N LYS A 158 -0.93 19.55 0.77
CA LYS A 158 -1.28 18.62 1.87
C LYS A 158 -2.71 18.84 2.37
N GLN A 159 -3.15 20.09 2.40
CA GLN A 159 -4.47 20.49 2.91
C GLN A 159 -5.60 20.22 1.92
N GLU A 160 -5.37 20.46 0.63
CA GLU A 160 -6.33 20.04 -0.41
C GLU A 160 -6.46 18.52 -0.46
N ARG A 161 -5.35 17.81 -0.31
CA ARG A 161 -5.37 16.36 -0.31
C ARG A 161 -6.11 15.78 0.90
N SER A 162 -5.91 16.33 2.10
CA SER A 162 -6.63 15.87 3.29
C SER A 162 -8.13 16.06 3.14
N SER A 163 -8.56 17.25 2.69
CA SER A 163 -9.97 17.56 2.44
C SER A 163 -10.59 16.74 1.30
N LEU A 164 -9.86 16.47 0.22
CA LEU A 164 -10.33 15.56 -0.84
C LEU A 164 -10.50 14.13 -0.33
N LEU A 165 -9.59 13.65 0.52
CA LEU A 165 -9.67 12.31 1.10
C LEU A 165 -10.85 12.16 2.07
N THR A 166 -11.12 13.18 2.89
CA THR A 166 -12.31 13.16 3.77
C THR A 166 -13.59 13.12 2.96
N LYS A 167 -13.72 14.00 1.95
CA LYS A 167 -14.89 14.01 1.06
C LYS A 167 -15.08 12.67 0.33
N ARG A 168 -14.00 12.05 -0.17
CA ARG A 168 -14.07 10.73 -0.82
C ARG A 168 -14.47 9.61 0.14
N ARG A 169 -14.03 9.68 1.40
CA ARG A 169 -14.44 8.73 2.46
C ARG A 169 -15.93 8.88 2.74
N GLU A 170 -16.40 10.11 2.92
CA GLU A 170 -17.82 10.44 3.11
C GLU A 170 -18.69 9.89 1.98
N GLU A 171 -18.30 10.14 0.72
CA GLU A 171 -19.00 9.57 -0.45
C GLU A 171 -19.05 8.04 -0.44
N MET A 172 -17.94 7.40 -0.07
CA MET A 172 -17.87 5.94 -0.03
C MET A 172 -18.85 5.37 0.99
N ILE A 173 -18.99 6.03 2.15
CA ILE A 173 -19.95 5.65 3.19
C ILE A 173 -21.38 5.75 2.66
N LEU A 174 -21.73 6.87 2.00
CA LEU A 174 -23.05 7.07 1.42
C LEU A 174 -23.37 6.04 0.32
N LYS A 175 -22.41 5.79 -0.58
CA LYS A 175 -22.54 4.78 -1.65
C LYS A 175 -22.69 3.37 -1.08
N ALA A 176 -21.92 3.02 -0.05
CA ALA A 176 -22.01 1.72 0.62
C ALA A 176 -23.39 1.52 1.26
N ARG A 177 -23.92 2.55 1.95
CA ARG A 177 -25.28 2.53 2.51
C ARG A 177 -26.33 2.29 1.43
N LYS A 178 -26.31 3.09 0.36
CA LYS A 178 -27.26 2.95 -0.75
C LYS A 178 -27.23 1.54 -1.37
N ARG A 179 -26.03 0.96 -1.52
CA ARG A 179 -25.87 -0.41 -2.00
C ARG A 179 -26.47 -1.43 -1.03
N LEU A 180 -26.22 -1.30 0.27
CA LEU A 180 -26.78 -2.18 1.30
C LEU A 180 -28.32 -2.11 1.29
N GLU A 181 -28.88 -0.90 1.27
CA GLU A 181 -30.34 -0.70 1.20
C GLU A 181 -30.96 -1.37 -0.04
N SER A 182 -30.30 -1.30 -1.20
CA SER A 182 -30.76 -1.99 -2.41
C SER A 182 -30.68 -3.52 -2.29
N GLN A 183 -29.67 -4.05 -1.61
CA GLN A 183 -29.52 -5.49 -1.37
C GLN A 183 -30.61 -6.01 -0.44
N LEU A 184 -30.88 -5.31 0.67
CA LEU A 184 -31.96 -5.69 1.59
C LEU A 184 -33.33 -5.64 0.92
N LYS A 185 -33.59 -4.63 0.08
CA LYS A 185 -34.84 -4.55 -0.70
C LYS A 185 -35.00 -5.75 -1.64
N ASN A 186 -33.94 -6.13 -2.36
CA ASN A 186 -33.97 -7.28 -3.26
C ASN A 186 -34.12 -8.62 -2.52
N GLU A 187 -33.53 -8.75 -1.33
CA GLU A 187 -33.68 -9.96 -0.50
C GLU A 187 -35.09 -10.11 0.06
N VAL A 188 -35.72 -9.01 0.49
CA VAL A 188 -37.11 -9.01 0.99
C VAL A 188 -38.12 -9.34 -0.12
N ASP A 189 -37.85 -8.95 -1.37
CA ASP A 189 -38.73 -9.19 -2.52
C ASP A 189 -38.56 -10.59 -3.15
N MET A 190 -37.58 -11.40 -2.69
CA MET A 190 -37.49 -12.80 -3.08
C MET A 190 -38.37 -13.67 -2.16
N PRO A 191 -39.49 -14.24 -2.65
CA PRO A 191 -40.25 -15.19 -1.85
C PRO A 191 -39.39 -16.43 -1.61
N LEU A 192 -39.26 -16.83 -0.34
CA LEU A 192 -38.64 -18.08 0.08
C LEU A 192 -39.26 -19.23 -0.74
N ARG A 193 -38.44 -19.88 -1.55
CA ARG A 193 -38.84 -20.98 -2.42
C ARG A 193 -38.56 -22.32 -1.76
#